data_AF-A0A917YNW8-F1
#
_entry.id   AF-A0A917YNW8-F1
#
_cell.length_a   1.000
_cell.length_b   1.000
_cell.length_c   1.000
_cell.angle_alpha   90.00
_cell.angle_beta   90.00
_cell.angle_gamma   90.00
#
_symmetry.space_group_name_H-M   'P 1'
#
loop_
_entity.id
_entity.type
_entity.pdbx_description
1 polymer ?
#
loop_
_entity_poly.entity_id
_entity_poly.type
_entity_poly.pdbx_seq_one_letter_code
_entity_poly.pdbx_strand_id
1 'polypeptide(L)'
;MTDKREETPVVPAVRAGHGVLVRARNGDVIAYDSTGLVMRLADKVIDDIALRLRDRLPVGARPSASGDASAAGADDLESLEAMLDGFDVWNIRAEGEWLRFSGRLPGRQGARDFRRNRAGGAILAEAPGALTGILGLGGPRAALASPGGAGYPFHILAPADDIGAVGHAGIERAARIDLLAALREMTHEALMAEACLDWQMDKHGSLPLFVTRVETDSSTSAAALADGVALENLLLAAANLKQAAARLGKPARIFAVTLDFALEALEGTATDYRDGMIRAMDKISTGLARLGFERPIFVARLEAGRPSLISDRIIDAQWELAWNAGGHRLVISAPSYMFSLDAHDRPTPAARRHMAEMSAAAVSAAAQRALEPDPLLDGWRCPVFHLAELDQRPAKDGSVTLRVIGRALGDLDLTPGNAPGGDQAVGFTIDGDTSGASILSVSIDAKDSQTLLIKLDRRPEGGDLRLRYGYGAAPDGVARVAVRDDWQLGAQDGRILHRWALPCRLPIHAGGAAS
;
A
#
# COMPACT_ATOMS: atom_id res chain seq x y z
N MET A 1 -52.03 -45.78 -7.12
CA MET A 1 -51.55 -45.59 -8.51
C MET A 1 -51.44 -44.10 -8.77
N THR A 2 -50.26 -43.56 -8.51
CA THR A 2 -49.73 -42.35 -9.17
C THR A 2 -48.23 -42.49 -9.12
N ASP A 3 -47.67 -42.48 -10.32
CA ASP A 3 -46.34 -42.91 -10.70
C ASP A 3 -45.29 -41.93 -10.14
N LYS A 4 -44.46 -42.38 -9.20
CA LYS A 4 -43.29 -41.62 -8.75
C LYS A 4 -42.20 -41.83 -9.79
N ARG A 5 -42.04 -40.88 -10.70
CA ARG A 5 -40.83 -40.81 -11.54
C ARG A 5 -39.66 -40.45 -10.64
N GLU A 6 -38.70 -41.36 -10.53
CA GLU A 6 -37.38 -41.10 -9.97
C GLU A 6 -36.70 -40.01 -10.78
N GLU A 7 -36.32 -38.91 -10.12
CA GLU A 7 -35.41 -37.93 -10.70
C GLU A 7 -34.00 -38.53 -10.71
N THR A 8 -33.47 -38.74 -11.90
CA THR A 8 -32.08 -39.14 -12.15
C THR A 8 -31.14 -38.14 -11.45
N PRO A 9 -30.13 -38.59 -10.68
CA PRO A 9 -29.19 -37.68 -10.07
C PRO A 9 -28.44 -36.93 -11.18
N VAL A 10 -28.56 -35.60 -11.17
CA VAL A 10 -27.79 -34.71 -12.04
C VAL A 10 -26.32 -34.87 -11.65
N VAL A 11 -25.58 -35.66 -12.43
CA VAL A 11 -24.12 -35.68 -12.36
C VAL A 11 -23.65 -34.27 -12.77
N PRO A 12 -22.98 -33.52 -11.89
CA PRO A 12 -22.45 -32.23 -12.30
C PRO A 12 -21.42 -32.49 -13.41
N ALA A 13 -21.69 -31.95 -14.59
CA ALA A 13 -20.69 -31.90 -15.65
C ALA A 13 -19.49 -31.11 -15.11
N VAL A 14 -18.39 -31.81 -14.84
CA VAL A 14 -17.11 -31.21 -14.46
C VAL A 14 -16.65 -30.36 -15.62
N ARG A 15 -16.83 -29.04 -15.51
CA ARG A 15 -16.21 -28.07 -16.41
C ARG A 15 -14.70 -28.10 -16.17
N ALA A 16 -13.91 -28.01 -17.25
CA ALA A 16 -12.47 -27.81 -17.18
C ALA A 16 -12.18 -26.58 -16.30
N GLY A 17 -11.67 -26.83 -15.11
CA GLY A 17 -11.46 -25.83 -14.07
C GLY A 17 -10.16 -26.12 -13.34
N HIS A 18 -9.53 -25.07 -12.84
CA HIS A 18 -8.38 -25.14 -11.96
C HIS A 18 -8.84 -25.53 -10.54
N GLY A 19 -8.07 -26.33 -9.83
CA GLY A 19 -8.39 -26.73 -8.46
C GLY A 19 -7.19 -27.31 -7.70
N VAL A 20 -7.32 -27.38 -6.38
CA VAL A 20 -6.27 -27.87 -5.48
C VAL A 20 -6.73 -29.18 -4.86
N LEU A 21 -5.91 -30.22 -4.98
CA LEU A 21 -6.18 -31.53 -4.38
C LEU A 21 -5.48 -31.68 -3.03
N VAL A 22 -4.26 -31.15 -2.89
CA VAL A 22 -3.46 -31.25 -1.65
C VAL A 22 -2.75 -29.93 -1.37
N ARG A 23 -2.95 -29.38 -0.17
CA ARG A 23 -2.33 -28.15 0.33
C ARG A 23 -1.48 -28.43 1.57
N ALA A 24 -0.26 -27.92 1.59
CA ALA A 24 0.64 -27.94 2.73
C ALA A 24 0.82 -26.53 3.32
N ARG A 25 1.54 -26.43 4.44
CA ARG A 25 1.76 -25.18 5.17
C ARG A 25 2.51 -24.11 4.36
N ASN A 26 3.22 -24.51 3.31
CA ASN A 26 3.98 -23.68 2.37
C ASN A 26 3.31 -23.53 0.99
N GLY A 27 2.02 -23.90 0.86
CA GLY A 27 1.21 -23.72 -0.34
C GLY A 27 0.66 -25.02 -0.94
N ASP A 28 0.14 -24.91 -2.16
CA ASP A 28 -0.46 -26.04 -2.88
C ASP A 28 0.62 -27.02 -3.37
N VAL A 29 0.44 -28.30 -3.03
CA VAL A 29 1.39 -29.39 -3.37
C VAL A 29 0.93 -30.13 -4.61
N ILE A 30 -0.37 -30.41 -4.71
CA ILE A 30 -0.97 -31.06 -5.88
C ILE A 30 -2.22 -30.27 -6.27
N ALA A 31 -2.25 -29.81 -7.51
CA ALA A 31 -3.35 -29.09 -8.14
C ALA A 31 -3.69 -29.75 -9.48
N TYR A 32 -4.73 -29.27 -10.14
CA TYR A 32 -5.06 -29.63 -11.50
C TYR A 32 -5.55 -28.40 -12.28
N ASP A 33 -5.33 -28.41 -13.58
CA ASP A 33 -5.86 -27.44 -14.53
C ASP A 33 -6.39 -28.14 -15.79
N SER A 34 -6.68 -27.38 -16.85
CA SER A 34 -7.18 -27.90 -18.12
C SER A 34 -6.18 -28.79 -18.88
N THR A 35 -4.90 -28.79 -18.48
CA THR A 35 -3.81 -29.56 -19.09
C THR A 35 -3.47 -30.83 -18.30
N GLY A 36 -3.88 -30.92 -17.03
CA GLY A 36 -3.71 -32.12 -16.21
C GLY A 36 -3.40 -31.81 -14.74
N LEU A 37 -2.65 -32.71 -14.09
CA LEU A 37 -2.19 -32.53 -12.71
C LEU A 37 -0.93 -31.65 -12.66
N VAL A 38 -0.94 -30.66 -11.78
CA VAL A 38 0.19 -29.78 -11.47
C VAL A 38 0.73 -30.17 -10.10
N MET A 39 2.00 -30.57 -10.02
CA MET A 39 2.63 -30.98 -8.76
C MET A 39 3.84 -30.13 -8.46
N ARG A 40 3.90 -29.57 -7.25
CA ARG A 40 5.04 -28.79 -6.77
C ARG A 40 6.09 -29.73 -6.18
N LEU A 41 7.26 -29.76 -6.82
CA LEU A 41 8.40 -30.58 -6.41
C LEU A 41 9.55 -29.69 -5.94
N ALA A 42 10.39 -30.21 -5.05
CA ALA A 42 11.63 -29.52 -4.65
C ALA A 42 12.67 -29.58 -5.79
N ASP A 43 13.52 -28.56 -5.88
CA ASP A 43 14.54 -28.45 -6.96
C ASP A 43 15.40 -29.72 -7.09
N LYS A 44 15.80 -30.32 -5.98
CA LYS A 44 16.56 -31.58 -5.96
C LYS A 44 15.82 -32.75 -6.63
N VAL A 45 14.48 -32.78 -6.54
CA VAL A 45 13.65 -33.80 -7.17
C VAL A 45 13.47 -33.49 -8.66
N ILE A 46 13.35 -32.21 -9.02
CA ILE A 46 13.32 -31.76 -10.42
C ILE A 46 14.64 -32.12 -11.12
N ASP A 47 15.77 -31.88 -10.46
CA ASP A 47 17.10 -32.23 -10.96
C ASP A 47 17.26 -33.75 -11.15
N ASP A 48 16.78 -34.56 -10.19
CA ASP A 48 16.80 -36.02 -10.29
C ASP A 48 15.88 -36.54 -11.41
N ILE A 49 14.71 -35.93 -11.59
CA ILE A 49 13.81 -36.26 -12.71
C ILE A 49 14.45 -35.87 -14.05
N ALA A 50 15.05 -34.67 -14.15
CA ALA A 50 15.74 -34.22 -15.35
C ALA A 50 16.93 -35.14 -15.69
N LEU A 51 17.66 -35.61 -14.68
CA LEU A 51 18.74 -36.59 -14.84
C LEU A 51 18.21 -37.93 -15.38
N ARG A 52 17.09 -38.43 -14.87
CA ARG A 52 16.48 -39.69 -15.31
C ARG A 52 15.81 -39.61 -16.68
N LEU A 53 15.32 -38.42 -17.06
CA LEU A 53 14.72 -38.17 -18.37
C LEU A 53 15.77 -37.93 -19.46
N ARG A 54 16.98 -37.45 -19.10
CA ARG A 54 18.11 -37.32 -20.02
C ARG A 54 18.46 -38.63 -20.72
N ASP A 55 18.35 -39.75 -20.03
CA ASP A 55 18.66 -41.08 -20.58
C ASP A 55 17.50 -41.70 -21.39
N ARG A 56 16.35 -41.02 -21.50
CA ARG A 56 15.13 -41.56 -22.14
C ARG A 56 14.59 -40.74 -23.32
N LEU A 57 15.23 -39.62 -23.68
CA LEU A 57 14.84 -38.81 -24.83
C LEU A 57 15.64 -39.22 -26.08
N PRO A 58 15.02 -39.28 -27.28
CA PRO A 58 15.73 -39.61 -28.52
C PRO A 58 16.84 -38.59 -28.81
N VAL A 59 17.95 -39.07 -29.36
CA VAL A 59 19.13 -38.28 -29.77
C VAL A 59 18.72 -37.26 -30.84
N GLY A 60 18.42 -36.04 -30.41
CA GLY A 60 18.06 -34.92 -31.28
C GLY A 60 18.01 -33.58 -30.55
N ALA A 61 17.75 -33.58 -29.24
CA ALA A 61 17.79 -32.38 -28.41
C ALA A 61 19.18 -32.17 -27.79
N ARG A 62 20.14 -31.63 -28.56
CA ARG A 62 21.32 -30.96 -28.00
C ARG A 62 21.12 -29.45 -28.09
N PRO A 63 21.50 -28.66 -27.06
CA PRO A 63 21.48 -27.22 -27.15
C PRO A 63 22.62 -26.75 -28.06
N SER A 64 22.29 -26.02 -29.11
CA SER A 64 23.25 -25.37 -30.01
C SER A 64 23.98 -24.26 -29.26
N ALA A 65 25.30 -24.37 -29.17
CA ALA A 65 26.16 -23.29 -28.70
C ALA A 65 26.37 -22.24 -29.80
N SER A 66 26.30 -20.97 -29.38
CA SER A 66 26.90 -19.76 -29.97
C SER A 66 26.76 -19.46 -31.47
N GLY A 67 26.10 -18.34 -31.75
CA GLY A 67 26.50 -17.37 -32.77
C GLY A 67 26.06 -17.65 -34.21
N ASP A 68 24.91 -17.10 -34.60
CA ASP A 68 24.83 -16.08 -35.66
C ASP A 68 23.36 -15.66 -35.85
N ALA A 69 23.14 -14.36 -36.04
CA ALA A 69 21.84 -13.80 -36.35
C ALA A 69 21.44 -14.20 -37.79
N SER A 70 20.76 -15.33 -37.94
CA SER A 70 20.12 -15.73 -39.19
C SER A 70 18.68 -15.22 -39.25
N ALA A 71 18.29 -14.68 -40.40
CA ALA A 71 16.94 -14.24 -40.71
C ALA A 71 15.88 -15.28 -40.28
N ALA A 72 14.85 -14.81 -39.56
CA ALA A 72 13.78 -15.64 -39.03
C ALA A 72 13.10 -16.46 -40.14
N GLY A 73 13.22 -17.79 -40.06
CA GLY A 73 12.47 -18.72 -40.91
C GLY A 73 11.02 -18.86 -40.45
N ALA A 74 10.16 -19.43 -41.30
CA ALA A 74 8.74 -19.65 -41.02
C ALA A 74 8.48 -20.47 -39.73
N ASP A 75 9.37 -21.40 -39.39
CA ASP A 75 9.31 -22.21 -38.17
C ASP A 75 9.52 -21.38 -36.88
N ASP A 76 10.16 -20.22 -36.96
CA ASP A 76 10.30 -19.30 -35.81
C ASP A 76 8.97 -18.57 -35.55
N LEU A 77 8.22 -18.21 -36.60
CA LEU A 77 6.97 -17.47 -36.46
C LEU A 77 5.85 -18.34 -35.85
N GLU A 78 5.72 -19.61 -36.25
CA GLU A 78 4.70 -20.53 -35.69
C GLU A 78 4.94 -20.78 -34.19
N SER A 79 6.20 -20.94 -33.77
CA SER A 79 6.55 -21.04 -32.35
C SER A 79 6.33 -19.73 -31.58
N LEU A 80 6.49 -18.57 -32.24
CA LEU A 80 6.23 -17.26 -31.65
C LEU A 80 4.72 -16.97 -31.53
N GLU A 81 3.93 -17.39 -32.51
CA GLU A 81 2.46 -17.30 -32.52
C GLU A 81 1.86 -18.20 -31.44
N ALA A 82 2.38 -19.43 -31.27
CA ALA A 82 1.97 -20.33 -30.19
C ALA A 82 2.14 -19.73 -28.78
N MET A 83 3.11 -18.82 -28.58
CA MET A 83 3.25 -18.11 -27.30
C MET A 83 2.13 -17.09 -27.05
N LEU A 84 1.39 -16.68 -28.07
CA LEU A 84 0.29 -15.72 -27.99
C LEU A 84 -1.07 -16.37 -28.28
N ASP A 85 -1.13 -17.70 -28.35
CA ASP A 85 -2.38 -18.43 -28.54
C ASP A 85 -3.43 -18.05 -27.50
N GLY A 86 -4.65 -17.83 -27.98
CA GLY A 86 -5.78 -17.41 -27.14
C GLY A 86 -5.87 -15.90 -26.91
N PHE A 87 -4.96 -15.09 -27.45
CA PHE A 87 -5.05 -13.63 -27.43
C PHE A 87 -5.42 -13.04 -28.80
N ASP A 88 -6.26 -11.99 -28.78
CA ASP A 88 -6.58 -11.20 -29.98
C ASP A 88 -5.42 -10.24 -30.29
N VAL A 89 -4.49 -10.70 -31.13
CA VAL A 89 -3.22 -10.01 -31.45
C VAL A 89 -2.99 -9.93 -32.96
N TRP A 90 -2.28 -8.89 -33.39
CA TRP A 90 -1.90 -8.65 -34.79
C TRP A 90 -0.55 -7.92 -34.86
N ASN A 91 -0.01 -7.73 -36.07
CA ASN A 91 1.28 -7.06 -36.30
C ASN A 91 2.46 -7.70 -35.53
N ILE A 92 2.49 -9.03 -35.44
CA ILE A 92 3.52 -9.77 -34.69
C ILE A 92 4.88 -9.60 -35.37
N ARG A 93 5.91 -9.25 -34.58
CA ARG A 93 7.29 -9.02 -35.03
C ARG A 93 8.28 -9.52 -34.00
N ALA A 94 9.31 -10.24 -34.45
CA ALA A 94 10.46 -10.57 -33.64
C ALA A 94 11.49 -9.42 -33.69
N GLU A 95 11.87 -8.90 -32.53
CA GLU A 95 12.86 -7.83 -32.36
C GLU A 95 13.88 -8.24 -31.28
N GLY A 96 14.95 -8.94 -31.72
CA GLY A 96 15.95 -9.48 -30.80
C GLY A 96 15.33 -10.49 -29.82
N GLU A 97 15.46 -10.22 -28.53
CA GLU A 97 14.88 -11.05 -27.46
C GLU A 97 13.38 -10.82 -27.22
N TRP A 98 12.76 -9.88 -27.94
CA TRP A 98 11.37 -9.48 -27.73
C TRP A 98 10.48 -9.90 -28.89
N LEU A 99 9.28 -10.35 -28.57
CA LEU A 99 8.15 -10.40 -29.48
C LEU A 99 7.33 -9.13 -29.29
N ARG A 100 7.11 -8.35 -30.34
CA ARG A 100 6.25 -7.16 -30.33
C ARG A 100 5.00 -7.39 -31.16
N PHE A 101 3.88 -6.85 -30.72
CA PHE A 101 2.60 -7.03 -31.38
C PHE A 101 1.62 -5.97 -30.89
N SER A 102 0.57 -5.73 -31.68
CA SER A 102 -0.60 -4.98 -31.25
C SER A 102 -1.67 -5.98 -30.79
N GLY A 103 -2.52 -5.59 -29.84
CA GLY A 103 -3.56 -6.51 -29.37
C GLY A 103 -4.72 -5.82 -28.68
N ARG A 104 -5.85 -6.53 -28.62
CA ARG A 104 -6.99 -6.21 -27.77
C ARG A 104 -7.00 -7.19 -26.60
N LEU A 105 -6.11 -6.93 -25.64
CA LEU A 105 -5.94 -7.79 -24.48
C LEU A 105 -6.87 -7.37 -23.31
N PRO A 106 -7.16 -8.26 -22.34
CA PRO A 106 -8.00 -7.94 -21.17
C PRO A 106 -7.48 -6.76 -20.34
N GLY A 107 -8.39 -5.97 -19.78
CA GLY A 107 -8.07 -4.83 -18.91
C GLY A 107 -8.56 -3.49 -19.46
N ARG A 108 -8.47 -2.46 -18.63
CA ARG A 108 -9.03 -1.12 -18.91
C ARG A 108 -8.19 -0.30 -19.89
N GLN A 109 -6.94 -0.69 -20.15
CA GLN A 109 -6.01 0.03 -21.05
C GLN A 109 -6.45 0.08 -22.53
N GLY A 110 -7.42 -0.76 -22.94
CA GLY A 110 -7.86 -0.85 -24.33
C GLY A 110 -6.84 -1.50 -25.28
N ALA A 111 -7.11 -1.38 -26.58
CA ALA A 111 -6.23 -1.91 -27.62
C ALA A 111 -4.95 -1.06 -27.74
N ARG A 112 -3.79 -1.71 -27.75
CA ARG A 112 -2.47 -1.03 -27.81
C ARG A 112 -1.36 -2.00 -28.24
N ASP A 113 -0.15 -1.48 -28.29
CA ASP A 113 1.05 -2.29 -28.53
C ASP A 113 1.54 -2.94 -27.24
N PHE A 114 2.11 -4.13 -27.39
CA PHE A 114 2.62 -4.98 -26.32
C PHE A 114 3.93 -5.64 -26.74
N ARG A 115 4.67 -6.12 -25.73
CA ARG A 115 5.86 -6.94 -25.91
C ARG A 115 5.87 -8.13 -24.96
N ARG A 116 6.50 -9.23 -25.35
CA ARG A 116 6.79 -10.39 -24.49
C ARG A 116 8.23 -10.82 -24.69
N ASN A 117 8.93 -11.18 -23.63
CA ASN A 117 10.30 -11.70 -23.75
C ASN A 117 10.25 -13.16 -24.24
N ARG A 118 11.11 -13.51 -25.20
CA ARG A 118 11.21 -14.87 -25.75
C ARG A 118 11.69 -15.90 -24.71
N ALA A 119 12.43 -15.46 -23.68
CA ALA A 119 12.87 -16.30 -22.57
C ALA A 119 11.78 -16.55 -21.51
N GLY A 120 10.63 -15.89 -21.60
CA GLY A 120 9.51 -16.06 -20.67
C GLY A 120 9.03 -14.76 -20.01
N GLY A 121 8.38 -14.89 -18.85
CA GLY A 121 7.74 -13.76 -18.16
C GLY A 121 6.40 -13.36 -18.78
N ALA A 122 5.88 -12.22 -18.33
CA ALA A 122 4.58 -11.70 -18.74
C ALA A 122 4.61 -10.95 -20.09
N ILE A 123 3.43 -10.83 -20.68
CA ILE A 123 3.15 -9.80 -21.68
C ILE A 123 3.16 -8.44 -20.98
N LEU A 124 3.84 -7.47 -21.58
CA LEU A 124 3.99 -6.12 -21.05
C LEU A 124 3.40 -5.14 -22.06
N ALA A 125 2.73 -4.09 -21.57
CA ALA A 125 2.27 -3.05 -22.46
C ALA A 125 3.43 -2.18 -22.96
N GLU A 126 3.39 -1.78 -24.22
CA GLU A 126 4.24 -0.70 -24.72
C GLU A 126 3.78 0.62 -24.10
N ALA A 127 4.61 1.15 -23.22
CA ALA A 127 4.33 2.35 -22.44
C ALA A 127 5.47 3.35 -22.61
N PRO A 128 5.20 4.67 -22.63
CA PRO A 128 6.25 5.67 -22.55
C PRO A 128 6.86 5.74 -21.14
N GLY A 129 8.03 6.37 -21.02
CA GLY A 129 8.64 6.67 -19.73
C GLY A 129 9.33 5.50 -19.04
N ALA A 130 9.62 5.73 -17.75
CA ALA A 130 10.36 4.83 -16.87
C ALA A 130 9.53 3.59 -16.46
N LEU A 131 10.23 2.49 -16.18
CA LEU A 131 9.67 1.42 -15.36
C LEU A 131 9.68 1.90 -13.90
N THR A 132 8.49 2.00 -13.30
CA THR A 132 8.31 2.70 -12.02
C THR A 132 8.00 1.72 -10.89
N GLY A 133 8.80 1.73 -9.82
CA GLY A 133 8.58 0.92 -8.64
C GLY A 133 7.65 1.58 -7.63
N ILE A 134 6.68 0.83 -7.11
CA ILE A 134 6.02 1.12 -5.83
C ILE A 134 6.38 -0.04 -4.90
N LEU A 135 7.31 0.22 -3.99
CA LEU A 135 7.83 -0.79 -3.07
C LEU A 135 7.22 -0.59 -1.69
N GLY A 136 7.25 -1.62 -0.83
CA GLY A 136 6.73 -1.51 0.52
C GLY A 136 7.54 -2.31 1.54
N LEU A 137 7.57 -1.82 2.77
CA LEU A 137 8.11 -2.51 3.94
C LEU A 137 7.05 -2.51 5.05
N GLY A 138 6.85 -3.65 5.70
CA GLY A 138 5.93 -3.68 6.83
C GLY A 138 5.90 -4.98 7.61
N GLY A 139 4.94 -5.05 8.53
CA GLY A 139 4.62 -6.26 9.27
C GLY A 139 3.67 -7.19 8.51
N PRO A 140 3.15 -8.27 9.11
CA PRO A 140 2.23 -9.18 8.44
C PRO A 140 0.94 -8.52 7.94
N ARG A 141 0.49 -7.39 8.50
CA ARG A 141 -0.68 -6.66 7.96
C ARG A 141 -0.40 -5.98 6.62
N ALA A 142 0.85 -5.61 6.34
CA ALA A 142 1.23 -5.06 5.04
C ALA A 142 1.07 -6.08 3.89
N ALA A 143 1.07 -7.38 4.22
CA ALA A 143 0.84 -8.47 3.26
C ALA A 143 -0.65 -8.64 2.87
N LEU A 144 -1.56 -7.83 3.40
CA LEU A 144 -2.97 -7.88 3.03
C LEU A 144 -3.16 -7.51 1.55
N ALA A 145 -3.66 -8.47 0.78
CA ALA A 145 -3.97 -8.29 -0.63
C ALA A 145 -5.43 -8.67 -0.93
N SER A 146 -6.02 -7.98 -1.90
CA SER A 146 -7.31 -8.39 -2.48
C SER A 146 -7.09 -9.50 -3.51
N PRO A 147 -7.93 -10.55 -3.52
CA PRO A 147 -7.83 -11.58 -4.56
C PRO A 147 -8.17 -11.00 -5.94
N GLY A 148 -7.49 -11.49 -6.97
CA GLY A 148 -7.71 -11.10 -8.36
C GLY A 148 -6.55 -10.30 -8.95
N GLY A 149 -6.49 -10.25 -10.28
CA GLY A 149 -5.49 -9.50 -11.02
C GLY A 149 -5.80 -8.00 -11.11
N ALA A 150 -4.80 -7.23 -11.52
CA ALA A 150 -4.93 -5.80 -11.78
C ALA A 150 -5.95 -5.49 -12.88
N GLY A 151 -6.66 -4.37 -12.76
CA GLY A 151 -7.48 -3.81 -13.84
C GLY A 151 -6.66 -3.35 -15.05
N TYR A 152 -5.34 -3.23 -14.88
CA TYR A 152 -4.35 -3.00 -15.94
C TYR A 152 -3.24 -4.09 -15.90
N PRO A 153 -3.55 -5.34 -16.28
CA PRO A 153 -2.71 -6.51 -16.00
C PRO A 153 -1.36 -6.50 -16.72
N PHE A 154 -1.22 -5.71 -17.78
CA PHE A 154 0.04 -5.56 -18.53
C PHE A 154 0.83 -4.30 -18.18
N HIS A 155 0.30 -3.50 -17.25
CA HIS A 155 0.93 -2.29 -16.72
C HIS A 155 1.37 -2.44 -15.28
N ILE A 156 0.69 -3.26 -14.48
CA ILE A 156 1.00 -3.45 -13.06
C ILE A 156 1.52 -4.87 -12.87
N LEU A 157 2.79 -4.99 -12.49
CA LEU A 157 3.56 -6.22 -12.55
C LEU A 157 4.30 -6.45 -11.24
N ALA A 158 4.82 -7.66 -11.07
CA ALA A 158 5.77 -8.02 -10.01
C ALA A 158 7.06 -8.59 -10.63
N PRO A 159 8.15 -8.74 -9.85
CA PRO A 159 9.26 -9.60 -10.24
C PRO A 159 8.78 -11.02 -10.56
N ALA A 160 9.34 -11.65 -11.59
CA ALA A 160 8.91 -12.99 -12.05
C ALA A 160 9.50 -14.15 -11.23
N ASP A 161 9.54 -14.02 -9.90
CA ASP A 161 10.13 -15.00 -8.97
C ASP A 161 9.11 -16.00 -8.40
N ASP A 162 7.95 -16.13 -9.03
CA ASP A 162 6.81 -17.00 -8.66
C ASP A 162 6.09 -16.65 -7.34
N ILE A 163 6.46 -15.56 -6.66
CA ILE A 163 5.87 -15.17 -5.39
C ILE A 163 4.70 -14.20 -5.58
N GLY A 164 4.86 -13.18 -6.44
CA GLY A 164 3.81 -12.18 -6.70
C GLY A 164 4.09 -10.81 -6.11
N ALA A 165 3.07 -10.12 -5.60
CA ALA A 165 3.20 -8.76 -5.06
C ALA A 165 3.67 -8.72 -3.59
N VAL A 166 3.47 -9.81 -2.85
CA VAL A 166 3.89 -9.93 -1.43
C VAL A 166 5.18 -10.75 -1.36
N GLY A 167 6.16 -10.32 -0.57
CA GLY A 167 7.45 -10.98 -0.42
C GLY A 167 7.45 -12.20 0.51
N HIS A 168 8.64 -12.63 0.92
CA HIS A 168 8.87 -13.89 1.66
C HIS A 168 8.58 -13.86 3.18
N ALA A 169 7.83 -12.88 3.67
CA ALA A 169 7.51 -12.72 5.11
C ALA A 169 8.75 -12.73 6.03
N GLY A 170 9.92 -12.31 5.53
CA GLY A 170 11.18 -12.25 6.28
C GLY A 170 11.83 -13.59 6.56
N ILE A 171 11.34 -14.68 5.94
CA ILE A 171 11.82 -16.04 6.17
C ILE A 171 12.95 -16.39 5.19
N GLU A 172 12.76 -16.01 3.93
CA GLU A 172 13.67 -16.35 2.83
C GLU A 172 14.17 -15.07 2.13
N ARG A 173 15.32 -15.20 1.48
CA ARG A 173 15.86 -14.14 0.63
C ARG A 173 15.24 -14.24 -0.75
N ALA A 174 14.79 -13.10 -1.28
CA ALA A 174 14.29 -13.02 -2.64
C ALA A 174 15.38 -13.39 -3.66
N ALA A 175 14.95 -13.85 -4.83
CA ALA A 175 15.84 -14.19 -5.94
C ALA A 175 16.23 -12.93 -6.73
N ARG A 176 17.38 -13.00 -7.41
CA ARG A 176 17.73 -12.02 -8.45
C ARG A 176 17.00 -12.39 -9.73
N ILE A 177 16.22 -11.45 -10.26
CA ILE A 177 15.47 -11.65 -11.49
C ILE A 177 15.27 -10.33 -12.22
N ASP A 178 15.33 -10.38 -13.55
CA ASP A 178 15.15 -9.24 -14.44
C ASP A 178 13.91 -9.37 -15.34
N LEU A 179 13.15 -10.46 -15.18
CA LEU A 179 11.85 -10.69 -15.80
C LEU A 179 10.71 -10.24 -14.88
N LEU A 180 9.57 -9.92 -15.49
CA LEU A 180 8.37 -9.46 -14.82
C LEU A 180 7.22 -10.45 -15.02
N ALA A 181 6.35 -10.56 -14.02
CA ALA A 181 5.18 -11.41 -14.02
C ALA A 181 3.90 -10.61 -13.74
N ALA A 182 2.77 -11.14 -14.19
CA ALA A 182 1.46 -10.59 -13.87
C ALA A 182 1.12 -10.82 -12.39
N LEU A 183 0.39 -9.88 -11.81
CA LEU A 183 -0.10 -10.00 -10.44
C LEU A 183 -1.27 -10.99 -10.34
N ARG A 184 -1.26 -11.80 -9.29
CA ARG A 184 -2.36 -12.71 -8.92
C ARG A 184 -3.24 -12.12 -7.81
N GLU A 185 -2.71 -11.13 -7.10
CA GLU A 185 -3.34 -10.42 -6.00
C GLU A 185 -2.97 -8.93 -6.03
N MET A 186 -3.85 -8.11 -5.46
CA MET A 186 -3.70 -6.65 -5.42
C MET A 186 -3.36 -6.19 -4.00
N THR A 187 -2.09 -5.89 -3.77
CA THR A 187 -1.62 -5.22 -2.54
C THR A 187 -1.97 -3.74 -2.57
N HIS A 188 -1.68 -3.03 -1.47
CA HIS A 188 -1.85 -1.58 -1.41
C HIS A 188 -1.05 -0.86 -2.52
N GLU A 189 0.19 -1.29 -2.78
CA GLU A 189 1.08 -0.74 -3.79
C GLU A 189 0.52 -0.96 -5.20
N ALA A 190 -0.02 -2.16 -5.47
CA ALA A 190 -0.68 -2.46 -6.73
C ALA A 190 -1.94 -1.62 -6.94
N LEU A 191 -2.73 -1.40 -5.88
CA LEU A 191 -3.90 -0.51 -5.92
C LEU A 191 -3.51 0.96 -6.10
N MET A 192 -2.36 1.40 -5.57
CA MET A 192 -1.84 2.76 -5.83
C MET A 192 -1.49 2.92 -7.31
N ALA A 193 -0.81 1.94 -7.90
CA ALA A 193 -0.51 1.94 -9.33
C ALA A 193 -1.79 1.98 -10.18
N GLU A 194 -2.82 1.22 -9.78
CA GLU A 194 -4.13 1.22 -10.43
C GLU A 194 -4.80 2.59 -10.36
N ALA A 195 -4.83 3.24 -9.19
CA ALA A 195 -5.37 4.59 -9.03
C ALA A 195 -4.64 5.60 -9.92
N CYS A 196 -3.30 5.53 -9.99
CA CYS A 196 -2.53 6.38 -10.90
C CYS A 196 -2.89 6.16 -12.37
N LEU A 197 -3.09 4.90 -12.79
CA LEU A 197 -3.46 4.58 -14.18
C LEU A 197 -4.88 5.04 -14.50
N ASP A 198 -5.81 4.92 -13.55
CA ASP A 198 -7.17 5.45 -13.69
C ASP A 198 -7.17 6.96 -13.95
N TRP A 199 -6.40 7.73 -13.17
CA TRP A 199 -6.29 9.17 -13.42
C TRP A 199 -5.64 9.51 -14.76
N GLN A 200 -4.74 8.67 -15.27
CA GLN A 200 -4.18 8.85 -16.61
C GLN A 200 -5.22 8.52 -17.68
N MET A 201 -6.01 7.46 -17.50
CA MET A 201 -7.11 7.15 -18.41
C MET A 201 -8.13 8.29 -18.48
N ASP A 202 -8.56 8.81 -17.33
CA ASP A 202 -9.58 9.86 -17.24
C ASP A 202 -9.16 11.17 -17.93
N LYS A 203 -7.87 11.51 -17.87
CA LYS A 203 -7.32 12.72 -18.52
C LYS A 203 -6.69 12.46 -19.89
N HIS A 204 -6.82 11.25 -20.44
CA HIS A 204 -6.19 10.83 -21.69
C HIS A 204 -4.64 10.99 -21.69
N GLY A 205 -4.02 10.77 -20.54
CA GLY A 205 -2.58 10.83 -20.33
C GLY A 205 -1.85 9.53 -20.66
N SER A 206 -0.53 9.55 -20.51
CA SER A 206 0.31 8.37 -20.73
C SER A 206 0.11 7.32 -19.64
N LEU A 207 -0.02 6.05 -20.02
CA LEU A 207 -0.08 4.90 -19.09
C LEU A 207 1.33 4.32 -18.86
N PRO A 208 2.00 4.60 -17.71
CA PRO A 208 3.32 4.04 -17.41
C PRO A 208 3.28 2.54 -17.06
N LEU A 209 4.45 1.92 -16.93
CA LEU A 209 4.62 0.59 -16.34
C LEU A 209 4.99 0.70 -14.86
N PHE A 210 4.35 -0.11 -14.04
CA PHE A 210 4.60 -0.25 -12.62
C PHE A 210 5.10 -1.65 -12.26
N VAL A 211 6.09 -1.70 -11.37
CA VAL A 211 6.47 -2.92 -10.64
C VAL A 211 6.13 -2.69 -9.18
N THR A 212 5.37 -3.60 -8.58
CA THR A 212 4.97 -3.50 -7.18
C THR A 212 5.47 -4.69 -6.38
N ARG A 213 6.00 -4.42 -5.18
CA ARG A 213 6.42 -5.44 -4.23
C ARG A 213 6.34 -4.87 -2.83
N VAL A 214 5.65 -5.54 -1.92
CA VAL A 214 5.73 -5.30 -0.48
C VAL A 214 6.49 -6.44 0.18
N GLU A 215 7.57 -6.10 0.88
CA GLU A 215 8.30 -7.02 1.72
C GLU A 215 7.82 -6.89 3.15
N THR A 216 7.56 -8.04 3.77
CA THR A 216 7.07 -8.09 5.14
C THR A 216 7.94 -8.99 5.98
N ASP A 217 7.99 -8.78 7.28
CA ASP A 217 8.51 -9.76 8.23
C ASP A 217 7.67 -9.81 9.52
N SER A 218 8.05 -10.68 10.44
CA SER A 218 7.37 -10.88 11.73
C SER A 218 8.08 -10.15 12.89
N SER A 219 8.79 -9.05 12.60
CA SER A 219 9.46 -8.26 13.63
C SER A 219 8.47 -7.72 14.65
N THR A 220 8.88 -7.69 15.92
CA THR A 220 8.09 -7.14 17.05
C THR A 220 8.52 -5.74 17.45
N SER A 221 9.57 -5.19 16.82
CA SER A 221 10.04 -3.82 17.04
C SER A 221 10.51 -3.18 15.72
N ALA A 222 10.45 -1.84 15.64
CA ALA A 222 10.87 -1.11 14.45
C ALA A 222 12.38 -1.23 14.20
N ALA A 223 13.18 -1.39 15.27
CA ALA A 223 14.61 -1.64 15.16
C ALA A 223 14.89 -3.01 14.51
N ALA A 224 14.15 -4.06 14.91
CA ALA A 224 14.24 -5.38 14.30
C ALA A 224 13.80 -5.36 12.83
N LEU A 225 12.70 -4.67 12.50
CA LEU A 225 12.26 -4.49 11.11
C LEU A 225 13.36 -3.82 10.26
N ALA A 226 14.04 -2.82 10.81
CA ALA A 226 15.14 -2.13 10.13
C ALA A 226 16.39 -3.03 9.92
N ASP A 227 16.54 -4.12 10.66
CA ASP A 227 17.61 -5.13 10.50
C ASP A 227 17.13 -6.42 9.81
N GLY A 228 15.83 -6.51 9.53
CA GLY A 228 15.18 -7.72 9.07
C GLY A 228 15.47 -8.08 7.62
N VAL A 229 15.19 -9.34 7.29
CA VAL A 229 15.31 -9.88 5.93
C VAL A 229 14.37 -9.16 4.96
N ALA A 230 13.23 -8.66 5.42
CA ALA A 230 12.31 -7.89 4.58
C ALA A 230 12.98 -6.63 4.00
N LEU A 231 13.82 -5.94 4.78
CA LEU A 231 14.54 -4.77 4.29
C LEU A 231 15.60 -5.17 3.25
N GLU A 232 16.32 -6.27 3.47
CA GLU A 232 17.26 -6.81 2.47
C GLU A 232 16.53 -7.14 1.15
N ASN A 233 15.38 -7.81 1.24
CA ASN A 233 14.57 -8.16 0.09
C ASN A 233 14.00 -6.93 -0.61
N LEU A 234 13.65 -5.86 0.11
CA LEU A 234 13.14 -4.63 -0.50
C LEU A 234 14.20 -4.01 -1.40
N LEU A 235 15.46 -3.96 -0.91
CA LEU A 235 16.58 -3.48 -1.71
C LEU A 235 16.88 -4.40 -2.89
N LEU A 236 16.67 -5.71 -2.74
CA LEU A 236 16.78 -6.65 -3.85
C LEU A 236 15.67 -6.45 -4.89
N ALA A 237 14.43 -6.19 -4.48
CA ALA A 237 13.32 -5.85 -5.36
C ALA A 237 13.60 -4.57 -6.15
N ALA A 238 14.22 -3.56 -5.52
CA ALA A 238 14.68 -2.36 -6.20
C ALA A 238 15.80 -2.65 -7.23
N ALA A 239 16.70 -3.58 -6.92
CA ALA A 239 17.74 -4.02 -7.86
C ALA A 239 17.13 -4.79 -9.05
N ASN A 240 16.16 -5.67 -8.79
CA ASN A 240 15.41 -6.41 -9.82
C ASN A 240 14.64 -5.44 -10.73
N LEU A 241 13.96 -4.43 -10.16
CA LEU A 241 13.34 -3.33 -10.91
C LEU A 241 14.34 -2.65 -11.86
N LYS A 242 15.54 -2.32 -11.38
CA LYS A 242 16.57 -1.67 -12.21
C LYS A 242 17.04 -2.56 -13.35
N GLN A 243 17.21 -3.86 -13.10
CA GLN A 243 17.60 -4.83 -14.13
C GLN A 243 16.50 -5.02 -15.17
N ALA A 244 15.24 -5.17 -14.74
CA ALA A 244 14.09 -5.25 -15.63
C ALA A 244 13.95 -3.99 -16.50
N ALA A 245 14.14 -2.80 -15.91
CA ALA A 245 14.11 -1.54 -16.65
C ALA A 245 15.21 -1.48 -17.72
N ALA A 246 16.45 -1.87 -17.36
CA ALA A 246 17.57 -1.93 -18.31
C ALA A 246 17.28 -2.89 -19.47
N ARG A 247 16.72 -4.07 -19.18
CA ARG A 247 16.33 -5.05 -20.21
C ARG A 247 15.24 -4.51 -21.15
N LEU A 248 14.34 -3.68 -20.64
CA LEU A 248 13.32 -2.99 -21.43
C LEU A 248 13.84 -1.78 -22.23
N GLY A 249 15.10 -1.38 -22.02
CA GLY A 249 15.66 -0.14 -22.57
C GLY A 249 15.03 1.11 -21.95
N LYS A 250 14.65 1.05 -20.66
CA LYS A 250 13.94 2.11 -19.93
C LYS A 250 14.74 2.58 -18.71
N PRO A 251 14.61 3.86 -18.31
CA PRO A 251 15.06 4.28 -17.00
C PRO A 251 14.22 3.59 -15.90
N ALA A 252 14.83 3.38 -14.74
CA ALA A 252 14.14 2.90 -13.53
C ALA A 252 13.86 4.08 -12.59
N ARG A 253 12.67 4.12 -12.00
CA ARG A 253 12.28 5.15 -11.01
C ARG A 253 11.56 4.51 -9.83
N ILE A 254 11.70 5.07 -8.63
CA ILE A 254 10.84 4.76 -7.49
C ILE A 254 9.79 5.86 -7.36
N PHE A 255 8.51 5.49 -7.36
CA PHE A 255 7.41 6.43 -7.09
C PHE A 255 7.27 6.65 -5.58
N ALA A 256 7.20 5.56 -4.81
CA ALA A 256 7.15 5.60 -3.36
C ALA A 256 7.69 4.31 -2.74
N VAL A 257 8.01 4.41 -1.44
CA VAL A 257 8.17 3.28 -0.54
C VAL A 257 7.08 3.37 0.54
N THR A 258 6.17 2.40 0.58
CA THR A 258 5.13 2.32 1.60
C THR A 258 5.71 1.75 2.90
N LEU A 259 5.26 2.27 4.04
CA LEU A 259 5.63 1.81 5.38
C LEU A 259 4.34 1.46 6.14
N ASP A 260 4.20 0.19 6.52
CA ASP A 260 3.03 -0.31 7.25
C ASP A 260 3.45 -1.26 8.38
N PHE A 261 3.74 -0.67 9.53
CA PHE A 261 4.22 -1.38 10.71
C PHE A 261 3.80 -0.61 11.95
N ALA A 262 2.72 -1.00 12.63
CA ALA A 262 2.25 -0.27 13.81
C ALA A 262 1.74 -1.22 14.89
N LEU A 263 0.71 -2.03 14.59
CA LEU A 263 0.15 -2.99 15.54
C LEU A 263 1.11 -4.14 15.85
N GLU A 264 2.03 -4.43 14.94
CA GLU A 264 3.10 -5.42 15.07
C GLU A 264 4.22 -4.98 16.01
N ALA A 265 4.40 -3.67 16.19
CA ALA A 265 5.45 -3.13 17.03
C ALA A 265 5.05 -3.28 18.50
N LEU A 266 5.24 -4.46 19.09
CA LEU A 266 4.82 -4.81 20.45
C LEU A 266 5.83 -4.39 21.54
N GLU A 267 7.07 -4.11 21.15
CA GLU A 267 8.18 -3.83 22.07
C GLU A 267 8.61 -2.36 22.04
N GLY A 268 9.34 -1.95 23.09
CA GLY A 268 9.98 -0.65 23.19
C GLY A 268 9.04 0.52 23.55
N THR A 269 9.64 1.69 23.70
CA THR A 269 8.96 2.97 23.94
C THR A 269 8.50 3.63 22.65
N ALA A 270 7.76 4.73 22.77
CA ALA A 270 7.40 5.57 21.60
C ALA A 270 8.66 6.06 20.85
N THR A 271 9.69 6.46 21.61
CA THR A 271 10.99 6.89 21.07
C THR A 271 11.71 5.76 20.35
N ASP A 272 11.75 4.55 20.93
CA ASP A 272 12.40 3.40 20.28
C ASP A 272 11.73 3.05 18.94
N TYR A 273 10.40 3.15 18.86
CA TYR A 273 9.67 2.96 17.60
C TYR A 273 10.04 4.05 16.59
N ARG A 274 9.98 5.33 16.98
CA ARG A 274 10.30 6.47 16.10
C ARG A 274 11.70 6.33 15.51
N ASP A 275 12.69 6.08 16.37
CA ASP A 275 14.09 5.98 15.96
C ASP A 275 14.34 4.72 15.13
N GLY A 276 13.65 3.61 15.42
CA GLY A 276 13.67 2.40 14.59
C GLY A 276 13.12 2.66 13.18
N MET A 277 12.02 3.40 13.05
CA MET A 277 11.44 3.75 11.74
C MET A 277 12.33 4.72 10.97
N ILE A 278 12.93 5.71 11.63
CA ILE A 278 13.94 6.60 11.00
C ILE A 278 15.12 5.76 10.49
N ARG A 279 15.62 4.83 11.30
CA ARG A 279 16.72 3.93 10.89
C ARG A 279 16.35 3.04 9.70
N ALA A 280 15.11 2.56 9.62
CA ALA A 280 14.62 1.83 8.44
C ALA A 280 14.66 2.73 7.20
N MET A 281 14.14 3.97 7.30
CA MET A 281 14.16 4.94 6.20
C MET A 281 15.58 5.32 5.77
N ASP A 282 16.52 5.45 6.70
CA ASP A 282 17.94 5.71 6.42
C ASP A 282 18.59 4.58 5.63
N LYS A 283 18.36 3.33 6.04
CA LYS A 283 18.89 2.16 5.34
C LYS A 283 18.30 2.00 3.95
N ILE A 284 16.98 2.18 3.82
CA ILE A 284 16.31 2.15 2.51
C ILE A 284 16.86 3.26 1.62
N SER A 285 16.92 4.50 2.12
CA SER A 285 17.44 5.65 1.35
C SER A 285 18.88 5.42 0.89
N THR A 286 19.73 4.91 1.78
CA THR A 286 21.14 4.61 1.49
C THR A 286 21.27 3.47 0.48
N GLY A 287 20.49 2.40 0.65
CA GLY A 287 20.48 1.25 -0.25
C GLY A 287 20.01 1.63 -1.66
N LEU A 288 18.92 2.39 -1.76
CA LEU A 288 18.41 2.90 -3.03
C LEU A 288 19.41 3.85 -3.71
N ALA A 289 20.08 4.72 -2.95
CA ALA A 289 21.11 5.61 -3.49
C ALA A 289 22.31 4.83 -4.07
N ARG A 290 22.74 3.74 -3.43
CA ARG A 290 23.79 2.84 -3.98
C ARG A 290 23.37 2.17 -5.29
N LEU A 291 22.07 1.94 -5.46
CA LEU A 291 21.49 1.45 -6.71
C LEU A 291 21.27 2.57 -7.74
N GLY A 292 21.56 3.83 -7.40
CA GLY A 292 21.43 5.00 -8.28
C GLY A 292 20.01 5.55 -8.40
N PHE A 293 19.12 5.23 -7.45
CA PHE A 293 17.81 5.88 -7.36
C PHE A 293 17.88 7.22 -6.63
N GLU A 294 16.94 8.12 -6.94
CA GLU A 294 16.71 9.31 -6.13
C GLU A 294 16.20 8.95 -4.73
N ARG A 295 16.31 9.90 -3.80
CA ARG A 295 15.75 9.74 -2.45
C ARG A 295 14.24 9.49 -2.54
N PRO A 296 13.73 8.38 -1.97
CA PRO A 296 12.33 8.01 -2.12
C PRO A 296 11.41 8.97 -1.35
N ILE A 297 10.14 9.01 -1.76
CA ILE A 297 9.04 9.46 -0.91
C ILE A 297 8.59 8.24 -0.11
N PHE A 298 8.66 8.33 1.21
CA PHE A 298 8.05 7.35 2.10
C PHE A 298 6.59 7.73 2.31
N VAL A 299 5.70 6.75 2.25
CA VAL A 299 4.27 6.96 2.54
C VAL A 299 3.83 5.99 3.62
N ALA A 300 3.16 6.50 4.63
CA ALA A 300 2.58 5.70 5.70
C ALA A 300 1.13 6.15 5.95
N ARG A 301 0.37 5.29 6.62
CA ARG A 301 -0.95 5.63 7.18
C ARG A 301 -0.81 5.65 8.69
N LEU A 302 -1.47 6.59 9.36
CA LEU A 302 -1.44 6.62 10.82
C LEU A 302 -2.49 5.65 11.35
N GLU A 303 -2.04 4.55 11.94
CA GLU A 303 -2.93 3.53 12.50
C GLU A 303 -3.53 4.04 13.81
N ALA A 304 -4.86 3.97 13.92
CA ALA A 304 -5.66 4.26 15.11
C ALA A 304 -6.26 2.98 15.73
N GLY A 305 -6.20 1.85 15.02
CA GLY A 305 -6.79 0.58 15.43
C GLY A 305 -8.29 0.67 15.69
N ARG A 306 -8.89 -0.41 16.20
CA ARG A 306 -10.16 -0.32 16.93
C ARG A 306 -9.91 0.23 18.34
N PRO A 307 -10.95 0.76 19.02
CA PRO A 307 -10.84 1.06 20.45
C PRO A 307 -10.16 -0.08 21.21
N SER A 308 -9.19 0.23 22.06
CA SER A 308 -8.36 -0.69 22.87
C SER A 308 -7.34 -1.59 22.13
N LEU A 309 -7.28 -1.55 20.79
CA LEU A 309 -6.32 -2.39 20.05
C LEU A 309 -4.94 -1.75 19.96
N ILE A 310 -4.88 -0.45 19.71
CA ILE A 310 -3.62 0.28 19.61
C ILE A 310 -3.20 0.84 20.97
N SER A 311 -1.91 0.74 21.29
CA SER A 311 -1.35 1.34 22.50
C SER A 311 -1.04 2.82 22.32
N ASP A 312 -1.24 3.62 23.36
CA ASP A 312 -0.90 5.05 23.39
C ASP A 312 0.53 5.34 22.90
N ARG A 313 1.51 4.50 23.26
CA ARG A 313 2.91 4.67 22.81
C ARG A 313 3.07 4.67 21.29
N ILE A 314 2.24 3.92 20.55
CA ILE A 314 2.31 3.87 19.08
C ILE A 314 1.64 5.10 18.48
N ILE A 315 0.59 5.62 19.12
CA ILE A 315 0.00 6.91 18.71
C ILE A 315 1.01 8.04 18.93
N ASP A 316 1.64 8.11 20.11
CA ASP A 316 2.65 9.12 20.43
C ASP A 316 3.81 9.08 19.43
N ALA A 317 4.28 7.88 19.08
CA ALA A 317 5.38 7.70 18.15
C ALA A 317 5.02 8.07 16.70
N GLN A 318 3.85 7.64 16.21
CA GLN A 318 3.39 7.99 14.87
C GLN A 318 3.09 9.50 14.76
N TRP A 319 2.51 10.09 15.80
CA TRP A 319 2.30 11.53 15.89
C TRP A 319 3.63 12.28 15.79
N GLU A 320 4.65 11.84 16.53
CA GLU A 320 5.97 12.47 16.45
C GLU A 320 6.60 12.32 15.07
N LEU A 321 6.55 11.12 14.47
CA LEU A 321 7.05 10.89 13.10
C LEU A 321 6.35 11.78 12.07
N ALA A 322 5.07 12.12 12.26
CA ALA A 322 4.31 12.93 11.30
C ALA A 322 4.86 14.36 11.14
N TRP A 323 5.60 14.88 12.11
CA TRP A 323 6.25 16.20 12.03
C TRP A 323 7.76 16.17 12.28
N ASN A 324 8.31 15.05 12.76
CA ASN A 324 9.74 14.83 12.99
C ASN A 324 10.19 13.49 12.37
N ALA A 325 10.26 13.43 11.04
CA ALA A 325 10.75 12.28 10.28
C ALA A 325 12.27 12.36 9.97
N GLY A 326 13.02 13.13 10.76
CA GLY A 326 14.40 13.49 10.44
C GLY A 326 14.49 14.19 9.07
N GLY A 327 15.50 13.86 8.28
CA GLY A 327 15.67 14.45 6.95
C GLY A 327 14.77 13.85 5.86
N HIS A 328 13.94 12.82 6.16
CA HIS A 328 13.24 12.04 5.15
C HIS A 328 11.99 12.72 4.59
N ARG A 329 11.66 12.40 3.34
CA ARG A 329 10.39 12.78 2.72
C ARG A 329 9.31 11.76 3.09
N LEU A 330 8.88 11.78 4.35
CA LEU A 330 7.77 10.97 4.84
C LEU A 330 6.46 11.76 4.69
N VAL A 331 5.44 11.15 4.09
CA VAL A 331 4.08 11.66 4.08
C VAL A 331 3.14 10.68 4.75
N ILE A 332 2.31 11.19 5.66
CA ILE A 332 1.20 10.44 6.22
C ILE A 332 -0.01 10.68 5.33
N SER A 333 -0.45 9.66 4.59
CA SER A 333 -1.50 9.82 3.58
C SER A 333 -2.89 9.97 4.18
N ALA A 334 -3.18 9.26 5.27
CA ALA A 334 -4.46 9.31 5.97
C ALA A 334 -4.37 8.68 7.36
N PRO A 335 -5.27 9.04 8.29
CA PRO A 335 -5.50 8.27 9.51
C PRO A 335 -6.35 7.03 9.22
N SER A 336 -6.15 5.92 9.94
CA SER A 336 -6.84 4.66 9.62
C SER A 336 -8.32 4.64 10.04
N TYR A 337 -8.72 5.47 11.01
CA TYR A 337 -10.10 5.52 11.52
C TYR A 337 -11.15 5.87 10.45
N MET A 338 -10.73 6.45 9.32
CA MET A 338 -11.64 6.83 8.22
C MET A 338 -12.01 5.66 7.29
N PHE A 339 -11.41 4.49 7.53
CA PHE A 339 -11.58 3.31 6.69
C PHE A 339 -12.31 2.21 7.45
N SER A 340 -13.34 1.63 6.82
CA SER A 340 -14.06 0.50 7.39
C SER A 340 -13.16 -0.72 7.56
N LEU A 341 -13.33 -1.39 8.71
CA LEU A 341 -12.63 -2.62 9.06
C LEU A 341 -13.63 -3.78 9.09
N ASP A 342 -13.19 -4.97 8.66
CA ASP A 342 -13.93 -6.20 8.86
C ASP A 342 -13.86 -6.70 10.32
N ALA A 343 -14.49 -7.84 10.59
CA ALA A 343 -14.52 -8.45 11.92
C ALA A 343 -13.15 -8.90 12.45
N HIS A 344 -12.10 -8.87 11.62
CA HIS A 344 -10.73 -9.24 11.96
C HIS A 344 -9.79 -8.03 11.99
N ASP A 345 -10.34 -6.82 12.08
CA ASP A 345 -9.59 -5.56 12.12
C ASP A 345 -8.75 -5.30 10.86
N ARG A 346 -9.19 -5.86 9.73
CA ARG A 346 -8.55 -5.65 8.43
C ARG A 346 -9.38 -4.67 7.61
N PRO A 347 -8.77 -3.75 6.87
CA PRO A 347 -9.51 -2.88 5.97
C PRO A 347 -10.33 -3.70 4.97
N THR A 348 -11.60 -3.34 4.79
CA THR A 348 -12.47 -3.97 3.78
C THR A 348 -11.88 -3.78 2.36
N PRO A 349 -12.31 -4.57 1.36
CA PRO A 349 -11.84 -4.38 -0.02
C PRO A 349 -12.03 -2.95 -0.55
N ALA A 350 -13.17 -2.31 -0.25
CA ALA A 350 -13.42 -0.91 -0.63
C ALA A 350 -12.47 0.04 0.12
N ALA A 351 -12.33 -0.14 1.44
CA ALA A 351 -11.38 0.63 2.24
C ALA A 351 -9.95 0.53 1.72
N ARG A 352 -9.48 -0.65 1.29
CA ARG A 352 -8.13 -0.82 0.71
C ARG A 352 -7.94 0.01 -0.57
N ARG A 353 -8.98 0.15 -1.40
CA ARG A 353 -8.96 1.01 -2.59
C ARG A 353 -8.89 2.48 -2.19
N HIS A 354 -9.76 2.94 -1.30
CA HIS A 354 -9.73 4.32 -0.79
C HIS A 354 -8.39 4.68 -0.14
N MET A 355 -7.82 3.77 0.64
CA MET A 355 -6.48 3.94 1.22
C MET A 355 -5.41 4.13 0.14
N ALA A 356 -5.46 3.33 -0.93
CA ALA A 356 -4.53 3.41 -2.05
C ALA A 356 -4.69 4.69 -2.85
N GLU A 357 -5.92 5.16 -3.09
CA GLU A 357 -6.20 6.44 -3.73
C GLU A 357 -5.65 7.62 -2.90
N MET A 358 -5.87 7.62 -1.57
CA MET A 358 -5.28 8.61 -0.66
C MET A 358 -3.74 8.60 -0.72
N SER A 359 -3.14 7.42 -0.74
CA SER A 359 -1.67 7.28 -0.76
C SER A 359 -1.07 7.67 -2.11
N ALA A 360 -1.72 7.33 -3.21
CA ALA A 360 -1.35 7.80 -4.55
C ALA A 360 -1.47 9.32 -4.67
N ALA A 361 -2.50 9.93 -4.06
CA ALA A 361 -2.72 11.37 -4.07
C ALA A 361 -1.64 12.09 -3.24
N ALA A 362 -1.37 11.57 -2.04
CA ALA A 362 -0.33 12.09 -1.15
C ALA A 362 1.06 12.06 -1.79
N VAL A 363 1.44 10.93 -2.39
CA VAL A 363 2.73 10.80 -3.08
C VAL A 363 2.79 11.70 -4.31
N SER A 364 1.70 11.77 -5.10
CA SER A 364 1.66 12.63 -6.30
C SER A 364 1.82 14.10 -5.94
N ALA A 365 1.13 14.56 -4.90
CA ALA A 365 1.26 15.93 -4.40
C ALA A 365 2.68 16.18 -3.85
N ALA A 366 3.23 15.27 -3.05
CA ALA A 366 4.59 15.39 -2.51
C ALA A 366 5.68 15.32 -3.60
N ALA A 367 5.41 14.69 -4.73
CA ALA A 367 6.31 14.58 -5.87
C ALA A 367 6.33 15.86 -6.74
N GLN A 368 5.30 16.70 -6.66
CA GLN A 368 5.29 17.98 -7.37
C GLN A 368 6.41 18.87 -6.84
N ARG A 369 7.20 19.42 -7.76
CA ARG A 369 8.16 20.49 -7.45
C ARG A 369 7.55 21.76 -8.02
N ALA A 370 6.93 22.56 -7.16
CA ALA A 370 6.51 23.90 -7.54
C ALA A 370 7.73 24.72 -7.99
N LEU A 371 7.52 25.64 -8.95
CA LEU A 371 8.57 26.56 -9.40
C LEU A 371 8.96 27.52 -8.26
N GLU A 372 7.97 27.92 -7.46
CA GLU A 372 8.13 28.70 -6.24
C GLU A 372 7.57 27.88 -5.08
N PRO A 373 8.42 27.15 -4.34
CA PRO A 373 7.94 26.27 -3.29
C PRO A 373 7.47 27.06 -2.07
N ASP A 374 6.23 26.84 -1.63
CA ASP A 374 5.73 27.28 -0.33
C ASP A 374 5.71 26.09 0.63
N PRO A 375 6.66 26.02 1.59
CA PRO A 375 6.72 24.89 2.53
C PRO A 375 5.51 24.77 3.46
N LEU A 376 4.63 25.78 3.52
CA LEU A 376 3.40 25.75 4.30
C LEU A 376 2.19 25.25 3.50
N LEU A 377 2.20 25.38 2.17
CA LEU A 377 1.05 25.07 1.31
C LEU A 377 1.33 23.93 0.32
N ASP A 378 2.59 23.59 0.06
CA ASP A 378 2.96 22.59 -0.93
C ASP A 378 2.95 21.16 -0.39
N GLY A 379 2.68 20.24 -1.32
CA GLY A 379 2.80 18.80 -1.08
C GLY A 379 1.57 18.21 -0.40
N TRP A 380 1.80 17.41 0.64
CA TRP A 380 0.74 16.70 1.35
C TRP A 380 0.95 16.77 2.86
N ARG A 381 -0.09 17.18 3.59
CA ARG A 381 -0.11 17.16 5.05
C ARG A 381 -1.54 17.00 5.56
N CYS A 382 -1.82 15.89 6.22
CA CYS A 382 -3.04 15.77 7.03
C CYS A 382 -3.02 16.81 8.16
N PRO A 383 -4.17 17.36 8.60
CA PRO A 383 -4.21 18.21 9.78
C PRO A 383 -3.55 17.51 10.99
N VAL A 384 -2.68 18.22 11.70
CA VAL A 384 -1.99 17.69 12.89
C VAL A 384 -2.18 18.67 14.05
N PHE A 385 -2.58 18.17 15.21
CA PHE A 385 -2.61 18.97 16.43
C PHE A 385 -1.24 18.96 17.11
N HIS A 386 -0.76 20.13 17.51
CA HIS A 386 0.57 20.31 18.09
C HIS A 386 0.55 20.70 19.56
N LEU A 387 -0.50 21.40 20.01
CA LEU A 387 -0.56 21.97 21.35
C LEU A 387 -1.98 21.93 21.89
N ALA A 388 -2.11 21.65 23.19
CA ALA A 388 -3.36 21.76 23.94
C ALA A 388 -3.11 22.63 25.20
N GLU A 389 -3.72 23.82 25.24
CA GLU A 389 -3.53 24.81 26.31
C GLU A 389 -4.85 25.15 27.00
N LEU A 390 -4.90 24.95 28.30
CA LEU A 390 -6.05 25.26 29.13
C LEU A 390 -5.98 26.71 29.59
N ASP A 391 -7.04 27.48 29.34
CA ASP A 391 -7.16 28.86 29.83
C ASP A 391 -7.05 28.89 31.37
N GLN A 392 -6.26 29.84 31.89
CA GLN A 392 -5.99 29.91 33.34
C GLN A 392 -7.20 30.37 34.15
N ARG A 393 -8.07 31.20 33.55
CA ARG A 393 -9.22 31.80 34.21
C ARG A 393 -10.50 31.17 33.67
N PRO A 394 -11.30 30.51 34.52
CA PRO A 394 -12.64 30.09 34.15
C PRO A 394 -13.49 31.29 33.75
N ALA A 395 -14.46 31.05 32.87
CA ALA A 395 -15.52 31.99 32.58
C ALA A 395 -16.43 32.16 33.81
N LYS A 396 -17.32 33.17 33.76
CA LYS A 396 -18.25 33.47 34.86
C LYS A 396 -19.21 32.33 35.19
N ASP A 397 -19.52 31.48 34.21
CA ASP A 397 -20.36 30.28 34.35
C ASP A 397 -19.57 29.07 34.89
N GLY A 398 -18.29 29.24 35.25
CA GLY A 398 -17.41 28.17 35.74
C GLY A 398 -16.74 27.34 34.63
N SER A 399 -17.13 27.53 33.37
CA SER A 399 -16.57 26.81 32.25
C SER A 399 -15.13 27.23 31.93
N VAL A 400 -14.37 26.33 31.31
CA VAL A 400 -12.98 26.58 30.93
C VAL A 400 -12.78 26.23 29.47
N THR A 401 -11.97 27.00 28.76
CA THR A 401 -11.63 26.71 27.36
C THR A 401 -10.28 26.01 27.30
N LEU A 402 -10.24 24.89 26.58
CA LEU A 402 -9.03 24.23 26.12
C LEU A 402 -8.80 24.60 24.65
N ARG A 403 -7.75 25.36 24.39
CA ARG A 403 -7.30 25.72 23.04
C ARG A 403 -6.45 24.60 22.47
N VAL A 404 -6.80 24.14 21.27
CA VAL A 404 -6.06 23.09 20.56
C VAL A 404 -5.54 23.69 19.27
N ILE A 405 -4.23 23.83 19.16
CA ILE A 405 -3.59 24.45 18.00
C ILE A 405 -3.17 23.36 17.04
N GLY A 406 -3.71 23.43 15.82
CA GLY A 406 -3.41 22.53 14.73
C GLY A 406 -2.60 23.19 13.61
N ARG A 407 -2.27 22.37 12.61
CA ARG A 407 -1.74 22.82 11.33
C ARG A 407 -2.27 21.91 10.22
N ALA A 408 -2.89 22.51 9.22
CA ALA A 408 -3.33 21.92 7.96
C ALA A 408 -2.88 22.80 6.79
N LEU A 409 -3.02 22.32 5.54
CA LEU A 409 -2.77 23.18 4.38
C LEU A 409 -3.95 24.12 4.08
N GLY A 410 -5.17 23.70 4.44
CA GLY A 410 -6.40 24.50 4.33
C GLY A 410 -6.99 24.83 5.69
N ASP A 411 -8.10 25.57 5.69
CA ASP A 411 -8.86 25.86 6.91
C ASP A 411 -9.42 24.58 7.52
N LEU A 412 -9.42 24.49 8.86
CA LEU A 412 -10.04 23.36 9.55
C LEU A 412 -11.56 23.41 9.39
N ASP A 413 -12.17 22.23 9.26
CA ASP A 413 -13.62 22.04 9.25
C ASP A 413 -14.03 20.98 10.27
N LEU A 414 -15.18 21.21 10.92
CA LEU A 414 -15.78 20.32 11.91
C LEU A 414 -16.98 19.60 11.31
N THR A 415 -16.97 18.28 11.39
CA THR A 415 -18.03 17.43 10.84
C THR A 415 -18.50 16.41 11.88
N PRO A 416 -19.71 15.83 11.73
CA PRO A 416 -20.15 14.75 12.61
C PRO A 416 -19.11 13.63 12.69
N GLY A 417 -18.79 13.14 13.89
CA GLY A 417 -17.72 12.16 14.10
C GLY A 417 -17.95 10.76 13.52
N ASN A 418 -19.06 10.53 12.81
CA ASN A 418 -19.31 9.35 11.97
C ASN A 418 -19.11 9.60 10.47
N ALA A 419 -18.87 10.85 10.06
CA ALA A 419 -18.60 11.26 8.68
C ALA A 419 -17.30 10.70 8.06
N PRO A 420 -16.22 10.37 8.82
CA PRO A 420 -15.03 9.79 8.22
C PRO A 420 -15.28 8.50 7.45
N GLY A 421 -16.41 7.82 7.70
CA GLY A 421 -16.85 6.62 6.97
C GLY A 421 -16.00 5.38 7.21
N GLY A 422 -15.13 5.40 8.22
CA GLY A 422 -14.76 4.19 8.95
C GLY A 422 -15.76 4.04 10.09
N ASP A 423 -16.15 2.82 10.42
CA ASP A 423 -17.27 2.52 11.32
C ASP A 423 -17.04 2.94 12.79
N GLN A 424 -16.01 3.75 13.03
CA GLN A 424 -15.54 4.21 14.33
C GLN A 424 -16.01 5.63 14.60
N ALA A 425 -16.50 5.88 15.81
CA ALA A 425 -16.75 7.23 16.28
C ALA A 425 -15.41 7.92 16.56
N VAL A 426 -15.24 9.14 16.05
CA VAL A 426 -14.07 9.97 16.32
C VAL A 426 -14.44 11.24 17.07
N GLY A 427 -13.44 11.82 17.73
CA GLY A 427 -13.58 13.07 18.47
C GLY A 427 -12.61 13.15 19.64
N PHE A 428 -12.98 13.96 20.63
CA PHE A 428 -12.09 14.36 21.72
C PHE A 428 -12.43 13.67 23.05
N THR A 429 -11.41 13.24 23.78
CA THR A 429 -11.54 12.78 25.17
C THR A 429 -10.39 13.34 26.02
N ILE A 430 -10.62 13.49 27.33
CA ILE A 430 -9.59 13.95 28.28
C ILE A 430 -9.14 12.75 29.11
N ASP A 431 -7.85 12.43 29.06
CA ASP A 431 -7.23 11.40 29.87
C ASP A 431 -6.65 11.97 31.15
N GLY A 432 -6.59 11.12 32.17
CA GLY A 432 -5.96 11.44 33.45
C GLY A 432 -6.78 12.40 34.31
N ASP A 433 -7.99 12.78 33.87
CA ASP A 433 -8.86 13.68 34.61
C ASP A 433 -9.59 12.95 35.75
N THR A 434 -9.37 13.44 36.96
CA THR A 434 -10.01 12.96 38.19
C THR A 434 -11.21 13.78 38.60
N SER A 435 -11.44 14.96 38.01
CA SER A 435 -12.58 15.83 38.35
C SER A 435 -13.85 15.52 37.55
N GLY A 436 -13.72 14.78 36.44
CA GLY A 436 -14.83 14.37 35.58
C GLY A 436 -15.36 15.52 34.71
N ALA A 437 -14.46 16.39 34.24
CA ALA A 437 -14.78 17.46 33.31
C ALA A 437 -15.37 16.92 32.01
N SER A 438 -16.48 17.52 31.60
CA SER A 438 -17.22 17.15 30.39
C SER A 438 -17.04 18.21 29.31
N ILE A 439 -16.89 17.75 28.06
CA ILE A 439 -16.86 18.63 26.88
C ILE A 439 -18.28 19.11 26.58
N LEU A 440 -18.47 20.43 26.56
CA LEU A 440 -19.73 21.11 26.27
C LEU A 440 -19.87 21.52 24.81
N SER A 441 -18.76 21.84 24.14
CA SER A 441 -18.74 22.19 22.72
C SER A 441 -17.33 22.12 22.16
N VAL A 442 -17.24 21.88 20.85
CA VAL A 442 -16.03 22.04 20.06
C VAL A 442 -16.33 23.01 18.92
N SER A 443 -15.51 24.03 18.75
CA SER A 443 -15.65 25.03 17.67
C SER A 443 -14.29 25.43 17.12
N ILE A 444 -14.24 26.02 15.92
CA ILE A 444 -13.04 26.67 15.39
C ILE A 444 -12.97 28.11 15.93
N ASP A 445 -11.76 28.60 16.23
CA ASP A 445 -11.56 30.00 16.64
C ASP A 445 -11.82 30.92 15.43
N ALA A 446 -12.72 31.89 15.60
CA ALA A 446 -13.06 32.84 14.54
C ALA A 446 -11.88 33.74 14.11
N LYS A 447 -10.81 33.80 14.91
CA LYS A 447 -9.60 34.59 14.62
C LYS A 447 -8.46 33.75 14.04
N ASP A 448 -8.56 32.44 14.12
CA ASP A 448 -7.52 31.51 13.67
C ASP A 448 -8.15 30.18 13.24
N SER A 449 -8.25 29.97 11.92
CA SER A 449 -8.84 28.77 11.32
C SER A 449 -8.05 27.49 11.60
N GLN A 450 -6.86 27.59 12.20
CA GLN A 450 -6.02 26.46 12.61
C GLN A 450 -6.19 26.10 14.10
N THR A 451 -7.00 26.86 14.85
CA THR A 451 -7.19 26.64 16.29
C THR A 451 -8.62 26.19 16.60
N LEU A 452 -8.73 25.13 17.41
CA LEU A 452 -10.00 24.67 17.98
C LEU A 452 -10.15 25.15 19.42
N LEU A 453 -11.39 25.47 19.80
CA LEU A 453 -11.81 25.81 21.15
C LEU A 453 -12.71 24.69 21.68
N ILE A 454 -12.22 23.96 22.68
CA ILE A 454 -12.97 22.92 23.38
C ILE A 454 -13.44 23.53 24.71
N LYS A 455 -14.75 23.74 24.85
CA LYS A 455 -15.34 24.26 26.10
C LYS A 455 -15.62 23.11 27.05
N LEU A 456 -15.13 23.21 28.28
CA LEU A 456 -15.33 22.25 29.36
C LEU A 456 -16.25 22.84 30.42
N ASP A 457 -17.07 22.02 31.07
CA ASP A 457 -17.97 22.46 32.15
C ASP A 457 -17.22 22.93 33.40
N ARG A 458 -16.04 22.35 33.64
CA ARG A 458 -15.13 22.68 34.73
C ARG A 458 -13.69 22.46 34.32
N ARG A 459 -12.77 22.83 35.21
CA ARG A 459 -11.35 22.55 35.04
C ARG A 459 -11.05 21.05 35.26
N PRO A 460 -10.38 20.37 34.31
CA PRO A 460 -9.88 19.02 34.56
C PRO A 460 -8.74 19.07 35.57
N GLU A 461 -8.64 18.04 36.42
CA GLU A 461 -7.62 17.90 37.47
C GLU A 461 -6.90 16.57 37.32
N GLY A 462 -5.59 16.52 37.54
CA GLY A 462 -4.82 15.28 37.43
C GLY A 462 -3.33 15.50 37.18
N GLY A 463 -2.51 14.47 37.39
CA GLY A 463 -1.06 14.54 37.23
C GLY A 463 -0.55 14.33 35.80
N ASP A 464 -1.32 13.67 34.93
CA ASP A 464 -0.99 13.40 33.51
C ASP A 464 -2.19 13.71 32.60
N LEU A 465 -2.67 14.96 32.66
CA LEU A 465 -3.80 15.41 31.84
C LEU A 465 -3.42 15.43 30.36
N ARG A 466 -4.17 14.72 29.53
CA ARG A 466 -3.93 14.65 28.08
C ARG A 466 -5.22 14.80 27.29
N LEU A 467 -5.14 15.46 26.14
CA LEU A 467 -6.20 15.50 25.16
C LEU A 467 -5.97 14.40 24.12
N ARG A 468 -6.91 13.47 24.01
CA ARG A 468 -6.92 12.42 23.01
C ARG A 468 -7.84 12.81 21.84
N TYR A 469 -7.40 12.55 20.62
CA TYR A 469 -8.20 12.71 19.40
C TYR A 469 -8.09 11.48 18.48
N GLY A 470 -9.22 11.02 17.93
CA GLY A 470 -9.25 10.13 16.76
C GLY A 470 -8.83 8.66 17.00
N TYR A 471 -8.68 8.23 18.24
CA TYR A 471 -8.46 6.81 18.60
C TYR A 471 -8.99 6.53 20.01
N GLY A 472 -8.99 5.26 20.40
CA GLY A 472 -9.41 4.83 21.74
C GLY A 472 -10.93 4.71 21.88
N ALA A 473 -11.45 4.83 23.10
CA ALA A 473 -12.89 4.75 23.34
C ALA A 473 -13.64 5.86 22.60
N ALA A 474 -14.80 5.51 22.05
CA ALA A 474 -15.66 6.46 21.35
C ALA A 474 -16.04 7.63 22.29
N PRO A 475 -15.87 8.88 21.86
CA PRO A 475 -16.37 10.02 22.62
C PRO A 475 -17.89 10.11 22.55
N ASP A 476 -18.50 10.57 23.63
CA ASP A 476 -19.95 10.76 23.72
C ASP A 476 -20.39 12.16 23.29
N GLY A 477 -21.63 12.25 22.81
CA GLY A 477 -22.34 13.51 22.58
C GLY A 477 -21.58 14.51 21.70
N VAL A 478 -21.45 15.73 22.19
CA VAL A 478 -20.88 16.89 21.48
C VAL A 478 -19.38 16.78 21.20
N ALA A 479 -18.67 15.88 21.89
CA ALA A 479 -17.26 15.63 21.66
C ALA A 479 -17.01 14.77 20.42
N ARG A 480 -18.05 14.12 19.88
CA ARG A 480 -18.00 13.25 18.69
C ARG A 480 -17.97 14.07 17.40
N VAL A 481 -16.85 14.74 17.17
CA VAL A 481 -16.60 15.59 16.00
C VAL A 481 -15.34 15.15 15.27
N ALA A 482 -15.43 15.00 13.95
CA ALA A 482 -14.27 14.74 13.09
C ALA A 482 -13.74 16.05 12.53
N VAL A 483 -12.42 16.13 12.36
CA VAL A 483 -11.71 17.34 11.94
C VAL A 483 -10.98 17.01 10.64
N ARG A 484 -11.15 17.87 9.63
CA ARG A 484 -10.51 17.77 8.32
C ARG A 484 -10.11 19.16 7.83
N ASP A 485 -9.53 19.22 6.65
CA ASP A 485 -9.49 20.44 5.85
C ASP A 485 -10.37 20.34 4.60
N ASP A 486 -10.20 21.30 3.70
CA ASP A 486 -10.96 21.48 2.47
C ASP A 486 -10.54 20.55 1.32
N TRP A 487 -9.46 19.77 1.47
CA TRP A 487 -9.02 18.85 0.42
C TRP A 487 -10.04 17.73 0.19
N GLN A 488 -10.27 17.42 -1.09
CA GLN A 488 -11.17 16.34 -1.50
C GLN A 488 -10.73 15.64 -2.79
N LEU A 489 -11.09 14.36 -2.91
CA LEU A 489 -10.91 13.54 -4.11
C LEU A 489 -12.15 12.66 -4.32
N GLY A 490 -12.67 12.62 -5.54
CA GLY A 490 -13.66 11.62 -5.93
C GLY A 490 -13.01 10.25 -6.11
N ALA A 491 -13.39 9.29 -5.28
CA ALA A 491 -13.00 7.89 -5.41
C ALA A 491 -13.69 7.23 -6.61
N GLN A 492 -13.13 6.10 -7.07
CA GLN A 492 -13.71 5.29 -8.15
C GLN A 492 -15.17 4.86 -7.90
N ASP A 493 -15.53 4.60 -6.65
CA ASP A 493 -16.89 4.19 -6.26
C ASP A 493 -17.85 5.38 -6.01
N GLY A 494 -17.42 6.61 -6.34
CA GLY A 494 -18.21 7.83 -6.18
C GLY A 494 -18.17 8.42 -4.77
N ARG A 495 -17.49 7.78 -3.80
CA ARG A 495 -17.26 8.36 -2.47
C ARG A 495 -16.35 9.58 -2.59
N ILE A 496 -16.62 10.64 -1.83
CA ILE A 496 -15.67 11.73 -1.66
C ILE A 496 -14.72 11.38 -0.52
N LEU A 497 -13.43 11.32 -0.82
CA LEU A 497 -12.36 11.18 0.14
C LEU A 497 -11.92 12.56 0.60
N HIS A 498 -11.64 12.68 1.89
CA HIS A 498 -11.19 13.91 2.52
C HIS A 498 -9.87 13.68 3.26
N ARG A 499 -9.13 14.76 3.46
CA ARG A 499 -7.92 14.74 4.28
C ARG A 499 -8.27 15.05 5.73
N TRP A 500 -8.31 14.00 6.54
CA TRP A 500 -8.70 14.06 7.95
C TRP A 500 -7.51 14.28 8.88
N ALA A 501 -7.77 14.85 10.05
CA ALA A 501 -6.80 15.09 11.09
C ALA A 501 -6.18 13.79 11.64
N LEU A 502 -4.89 13.85 11.98
CA LEU A 502 -4.18 12.70 12.51
C LEU A 502 -4.53 12.46 14.00
N PRO A 503 -4.70 11.18 14.42
CA PRO A 503 -4.81 10.83 15.82
C PRO A 503 -3.64 11.35 16.65
N CYS A 504 -3.92 11.78 17.88
CA CYS A 504 -2.90 12.26 18.79
C CYS A 504 -3.30 12.12 20.27
N ARG A 505 -2.31 12.15 21.16
CA ARG A 505 -2.48 12.28 22.61
C ARG A 505 -1.58 13.40 23.13
N LEU A 506 -2.13 14.61 23.23
CA LEU A 506 -1.36 15.80 23.57
C LEU A 506 -1.37 16.06 25.08
N PRO A 507 -0.23 16.40 25.71
CA PRO A 507 -0.25 16.96 27.06
C PRO A 507 -1.10 18.23 27.11
N ILE A 508 -1.92 18.35 28.16
CA ILE A 508 -2.65 19.59 28.44
C ILE A 508 -1.77 20.48 29.31
N HIS A 509 -1.40 21.64 28.78
CA HIS A 509 -0.61 22.64 29.48
C HIS A 509 -1.48 23.77 30.03
N ALA A 510 -1.01 24.45 31.07
CA ALA A 510 -1.63 25.72 31.46
C ALA A 510 -1.23 26.78 30.42
N GLY A 511 -2.22 27.32 29.70
CA GLY A 511 -1.98 28.38 28.72
C GLY A 511 -1.48 29.66 29.37
N GLY A 512 -0.77 30.50 28.60
CA GLY A 512 -0.44 31.86 29.02
C GLY A 512 -1.70 32.74 29.02
N ALA A 513 -1.81 33.68 29.96
CA ALA A 513 -2.84 34.71 29.87
C ALA A 513 -2.56 35.54 28.61
N ALA A 514 -3.41 35.43 27.59
CA ALA A 514 -3.45 36.39 26.51
C ALA A 514 -3.70 37.77 27.13
N SER A 515 -2.69 38.62 27.09
CA SER A 515 -2.75 40.03 27.50
C SER A 515 -3.61 40.84 26.56
#